data_AF-A0A7Y1V1V3-F1
#
_entry.id   AF-A0A7Y1V1V3-F1
#
_cell.length_a   1.000
_cell.length_b   1.000
_cell.length_c   1.000
_cell.angle_alpha   90.00
_cell.angle_beta   90.00
_cell.angle_gamma   90.00
#
_symmetry.space_group_name_H-M   'P 1'
#
loop_
_entity.id
_entity.type
_entity.pdbx_description
1 polymer ?
#
loop_
_entity_poly.entity_id
_entity_poly.type
_entity_poly.pdbx_seq_one_letter_code
_entity_poly.pdbx_strand_id
1 'polypeptide(L)'
;FIFVILTSRFWPARTMMALPIMTAGIIYLGLQQIPRGPRRWMSIMAVLCYFGFVQSNTKLFYSDYVTWQNDKLLANRIVTAVESRFGDLLLDNPLPIVFIGHPTRSPLPIQKREEHFGGSVLEWDRGSNHRILALFRLIGCDYFTLANTAQINQAKGEATEMPVWPASASISMVDEIIVVKFSEVADEH
;
A
#
# COMPACT_ATOMS: atom_id res chain seq x y z
N PHE A 1 -27.83 -3.33 -5.56
CA PHE A 1 -27.99 -3.09 -4.09
C PHE A 1 -28.82 -4.19 -3.42
N ILE A 2 -30.03 -4.52 -3.88
CA ILE A 2 -30.81 -5.67 -3.35
C ILE A 2 -30.00 -6.97 -3.40
N PHE A 3 -29.29 -7.21 -4.51
CA PHE A 3 -28.42 -8.37 -4.67
C PHE A 3 -27.17 -8.37 -3.76
N VAL A 4 -26.70 -7.18 -3.34
CA VAL A 4 -25.52 -7.01 -2.44
C VAL A 4 -25.90 -7.32 -1.00
N ILE A 5 -27.12 -6.95 -0.60
CA ILE A 5 -27.68 -7.30 0.72
C ILE A 5 -27.97 -8.81 0.81
N LEU A 6 -28.41 -9.42 -0.30
CA LEU A 6 -28.75 -10.85 -0.37
C LEU A 6 -27.55 -11.81 -0.40
N THR A 7 -26.37 -11.37 -0.84
CA THR A 7 -25.24 -12.30 -1.07
C THR A 7 -24.15 -12.31 -0.01
N SER A 8 -24.18 -11.40 0.99
CA SER A 8 -23.23 -11.31 2.12
C SER A 8 -21.73 -11.49 1.81
N ARG A 9 -21.35 -11.44 0.52
CA ARG A 9 -20.02 -11.75 0.02
C ARG A 9 -19.41 -10.46 -0.47
N PHE A 10 -18.29 -10.09 0.13
CA PHE A 10 -17.49 -8.94 -0.28
C PHE A 10 -17.03 -9.15 -1.73
N TRP A 11 -17.40 -8.22 -2.61
CA TRP A 11 -17.01 -8.28 -4.02
C TRP A 11 -15.65 -7.62 -4.19
N PRO A 12 -14.79 -8.14 -5.10
CA PRO A 12 -13.50 -7.54 -5.34
C PRO A 12 -13.62 -6.08 -5.74
N ALA A 13 -12.80 -5.20 -5.18
CA ALA A 13 -12.94 -3.76 -5.36
C ALA A 13 -12.86 -3.33 -6.84
N ARG A 14 -12.18 -4.11 -7.69
CA ARG A 14 -12.18 -3.97 -9.16
C ARG A 14 -13.56 -4.09 -9.82
N THR A 15 -14.46 -4.91 -9.27
CA THR A 15 -15.85 -5.04 -9.78
C THR A 15 -16.70 -3.81 -9.44
N MET A 16 -16.31 -3.07 -8.41
CA MET A 16 -16.97 -1.82 -8.02
C MET A 16 -16.77 -0.70 -9.06
N MET A 17 -15.76 -0.79 -9.93
CA MET A 17 -15.56 0.17 -11.02
C MET A 17 -16.57 0.00 -12.18
N ALA A 18 -16.98 -1.24 -12.50
CA ALA A 18 -17.92 -1.53 -13.58
C ALA A 18 -19.40 -1.41 -13.16
N LEU A 19 -19.67 -1.57 -11.86
CA LEU A 19 -21.00 -1.56 -11.26
C LEU A 19 -21.82 -0.28 -11.52
N PRO A 20 -21.26 0.94 -11.49
CA PRO A 20 -22.00 2.18 -11.76
C PRO A 20 -22.57 2.25 -13.17
N ILE A 21 -21.79 1.78 -14.15
CA ILE A 21 -22.20 1.82 -15.57
C ILE A 21 -23.34 0.82 -15.79
N MET A 22 -23.22 -0.39 -15.25
CA MET A 22 -24.29 -1.38 -15.33
C MET A 22 -25.56 -0.94 -14.59
N THR A 23 -25.42 -0.40 -13.38
CA THR A 23 -26.59 0.05 -12.60
C THR A 23 -27.26 1.26 -13.24
N ALA A 24 -26.51 2.19 -13.82
CA ALA A 24 -27.05 3.30 -14.60
C ALA A 24 -27.86 2.81 -15.81
N GLY A 25 -27.36 1.81 -16.55
CA GLY A 25 -28.07 1.22 -17.68
C GLY A 25 -29.39 0.53 -17.27
N ILE A 26 -29.38 -0.24 -16.18
CA ILE A 26 -30.58 -0.92 -15.67
C ILE A 26 -31.61 0.10 -15.16
N ILE A 27 -31.17 1.15 -14.46
CA ILE A 27 -32.05 2.22 -13.98
C ILE A 27 -32.66 2.98 -15.17
N TYR A 28 -31.87 3.29 -16.19
CA TYR A 28 -32.34 3.99 -17.38
C TYR A 28 -33.41 3.17 -18.13
N LEU A 29 -33.17 1.88 -18.39
CA LEU A 29 -34.14 1.00 -19.02
C LEU A 29 -35.40 0.81 -18.16
N GLY A 30 -35.24 0.68 -16.84
CA GLY A 30 -36.36 0.58 -15.90
C GLY A 30 -37.24 1.83 -15.87
N LEU A 31 -36.65 3.02 -15.94
CA LEU A 31 -37.40 4.29 -15.92
C LEU A 31 -38.26 4.50 -17.19
N GLN A 32 -37.93 3.83 -18.31
CA GLN A 32 -38.73 3.91 -19.54
C GLN A 32 -40.04 3.10 -19.46
N GLN A 33 -40.07 2.02 -18.68
CA GLN A 33 -41.22 1.11 -18.60
C GLN A 33 -42.19 1.43 -17.44
N ILE A 34 -41.86 2.41 -16.59
CA ILE A 34 -42.58 2.69 -15.34
C ILE A 34 -43.51 3.91 -15.48
N PRO A 35 -44.76 3.82 -14.99
CA PRO A 35 -45.71 4.93 -15.02
C PRO A 35 -45.23 6.13 -14.16
N ARG A 36 -45.72 7.34 -14.48
CA ARG A 36 -45.24 8.61 -13.91
C ARG A 36 -45.29 8.72 -12.38
N GLY A 37 -46.15 7.94 -11.70
CA GLY A 37 -46.30 7.95 -10.24
C GLY A 37 -45.06 7.46 -9.48
N PRO A 38 -44.73 6.15 -9.51
CA PRO A 38 -43.57 5.59 -8.80
C PRO A 38 -42.22 6.08 -9.35
N ARG A 39 -42.18 6.66 -10.56
CA ARG A 39 -40.97 7.18 -11.19
C ARG A 39 -40.20 8.16 -10.31
N ARG A 40 -40.89 9.06 -9.59
CA ARG A 40 -40.24 10.05 -8.70
C ARG A 40 -39.51 9.37 -7.54
N TRP A 41 -40.14 8.40 -6.88
CA TRP A 41 -39.53 7.67 -5.77
C TRP A 41 -38.33 6.83 -6.20
N MET A 42 -38.42 6.20 -7.37
CA MET A 42 -37.32 5.40 -7.91
C MET A 42 -36.12 6.27 -8.31
N SER A 43 -36.35 7.46 -8.86
CA SER A 43 -35.28 8.44 -9.10
C SER A 43 -34.61 8.91 -7.80
N ILE A 44 -35.38 9.17 -6.74
CA ILE A 44 -34.83 9.54 -5.42
C ILE A 44 -33.96 8.40 -4.86
N MET A 45 -34.45 7.16 -4.91
CA MET A 45 -33.66 5.99 -4.46
C MET A 45 -32.39 5.81 -5.29
N ALA A 46 -32.46 6.00 -6.61
CA ALA A 46 -31.28 5.93 -7.48
C ALA A 46 -30.23 6.97 -7.08
N VAL A 47 -30.64 8.21 -6.79
CA VAL A 47 -29.75 9.27 -6.31
C VAL A 47 -29.12 8.90 -4.97
N LEU A 48 -29.90 8.41 -4.00
CA LEU A 48 -29.37 7.97 -2.70
C LEU A 48 -28.35 6.83 -2.84
N CYS A 49 -28.62 5.84 -3.70
CA CYS A 49 -27.68 4.77 -4.00
C CYS A 49 -26.40 5.30 -4.65
N TYR A 50 -26.51 6.25 -5.56
CA TYR A 50 -25.35 6.89 -6.19
C TYR A 50 -24.49 7.61 -5.14
N PHE A 51 -25.10 8.40 -4.25
CA PHE A 51 -24.38 9.06 -3.16
C PHE A 51 -23.67 8.05 -2.23
N GLY A 52 -24.34 6.97 -1.83
CA GLY A 52 -23.72 5.91 -1.02
C GLY A 52 -22.54 5.23 -1.73
N PHE A 53 -22.65 5.03 -3.04
CA PHE A 53 -21.57 4.48 -3.87
C PHE A 53 -20.37 5.44 -3.93
N VAL A 54 -20.61 6.73 -4.24
CA VAL A 54 -19.57 7.76 -4.27
C VAL A 54 -18.86 7.83 -2.93
N GLN A 55 -19.60 7.88 -1.82
CA GLN A 55 -19.00 7.94 -0.49
C GLN A 55 -18.13 6.72 -0.18
N SER A 56 -18.56 5.53 -0.58
CA SER A 56 -17.79 4.29 -0.37
C SER A 56 -16.50 4.27 -1.18
N ASN A 57 -16.55 4.67 -2.46
CA ASN A 57 -15.38 4.73 -3.32
C ASN A 57 -14.40 5.81 -2.88
N THR A 58 -14.89 7.00 -2.53
CA THR A 58 -14.04 8.09 -2.03
C THR A 58 -13.25 7.65 -0.79
N LYS A 59 -13.86 6.89 0.13
CA LYS A 59 -13.15 6.36 1.29
C LYS A 59 -12.03 5.38 0.91
N LEU A 60 -12.26 4.50 -0.06
CA LEU A 60 -11.24 3.56 -0.55
C LEU A 60 -10.07 4.30 -1.20
N PHE A 61 -10.33 5.20 -2.15
CA PHE A 61 -9.28 5.98 -2.80
C PHE A 61 -8.53 6.90 -1.84
N TYR A 62 -9.24 7.46 -0.85
CA TYR A 62 -8.61 8.28 0.17
C TYR A 62 -7.71 7.44 1.10
N SER A 63 -8.12 6.22 1.45
CA SER A 63 -7.30 5.26 2.19
C SER A 63 -6.00 4.96 1.45
N ASP A 64 -6.07 4.64 0.16
CA ASP A 64 -4.88 4.41 -0.69
C ASP A 64 -3.97 5.63 -0.74
N TYR A 65 -4.56 6.82 -0.96
CA TYR A 65 -3.82 8.06 -1.04
C TYR A 65 -3.05 8.33 0.25
N VAL A 66 -3.71 8.20 1.41
CA VAL A 66 -3.06 8.43 2.71
C VAL A 66 -1.95 7.40 2.96
N THR A 67 -2.20 6.12 2.67
CA THR A 67 -1.17 5.08 2.80
C THR A 67 0.03 5.36 1.91
N TRP A 68 -0.21 5.76 0.65
CA TRP A 68 0.84 6.15 -0.28
C TRP A 68 1.68 7.34 0.21
N GLN A 69 1.04 8.38 0.75
CA GLN A 69 1.77 9.52 1.31
C GLN A 69 2.63 9.09 2.51
N ASN A 70 2.11 8.21 3.37
CA ASN A 70 2.87 7.68 4.51
C ASN A 70 4.06 6.81 4.06
N ASP A 71 3.89 6.00 3.01
CA ASP A 71 4.97 5.20 2.42
C ASP A 71 6.09 6.08 1.89
N LYS A 72 5.76 7.12 1.11
CA LYS A 72 6.75 8.09 0.61
C LYS A 72 7.46 8.81 1.75
N LEU A 73 6.73 9.20 2.79
CA LEU A 73 7.30 9.92 3.92
C LEU A 73 8.27 9.03 4.69
N LEU A 74 7.92 7.75 4.92
CA LEU A 74 8.81 6.79 5.56
C LEU A 74 10.02 6.47 4.68
N ALA A 75 9.83 6.24 3.39
CA ALA A 75 10.90 6.01 2.43
C ALA A 75 11.89 7.19 2.41
N ASN A 76 11.41 8.43 2.32
CA ASN A 76 12.25 9.62 2.39
C ASN A 76 13.05 9.70 3.70
N ARG A 77 12.45 9.38 4.85
CA ARG A 77 13.17 9.37 6.14
C ARG A 77 14.31 8.36 6.15
N ILE A 78 14.10 7.19 5.55
CA ILE A 78 15.14 6.15 5.45
C ILE A 78 16.23 6.62 4.50
N VAL A 79 15.87 7.10 3.30
CA VAL A 79 16.80 7.63 2.31
C VAL A 79 17.68 8.70 2.93
N THR A 80 17.10 9.72 3.56
CA THR A 80 17.86 10.78 4.23
C THR A 80 18.75 10.23 5.36
N ALA A 81 18.28 9.24 6.12
CA ALA A 81 19.09 8.60 7.16
C ALA A 81 20.25 7.77 6.60
N VAL A 82 20.08 7.16 5.42
CA VAL A 82 21.15 6.45 4.69
C VAL A 82 22.14 7.46 4.10
N GLU A 83 21.65 8.48 3.38
CA GLU A 83 22.48 9.53 2.76
C GLU A 83 23.32 10.28 3.79
N SER A 84 22.76 10.61 4.95
CA SER A 84 23.50 11.28 6.02
C SER A 84 24.67 10.47 6.61
N ARG A 85 24.71 9.14 6.39
CA ARG A 85 25.76 8.25 6.91
C ARG A 85 26.69 7.70 5.86
N PHE A 86 26.15 7.41 4.68
CA PHE A 86 26.83 6.68 3.62
C PHE A 86 26.79 7.45 2.29
N GLY A 87 26.38 8.72 2.29
CA GLY A 87 26.25 9.54 1.07
C GLY A 87 27.53 9.62 0.24
N ASP A 88 28.69 9.71 0.91
CA ASP A 88 29.99 9.73 0.24
C ASP A 88 30.26 8.43 -0.54
N LEU A 89 29.79 7.28 -0.04
CA LEU A 89 29.97 5.97 -0.69
C LEU A 89 28.99 5.75 -1.84
N LEU A 90 27.83 6.42 -1.81
CA LEU A 90 26.80 6.34 -2.85
C LEU A 90 27.12 7.18 -4.09
N LEU A 91 28.03 8.14 -3.97
CA LEU A 91 28.51 8.98 -5.09
C LEU A 91 29.32 8.18 -6.10
N ASP A 92 30.12 7.21 -5.62
CA ASP A 92 31.07 6.48 -6.44
C ASP A 92 30.45 5.26 -7.13
N ASN A 93 29.56 4.53 -6.44
CA ASN A 93 28.88 3.36 -7.00
C ASN A 93 27.53 3.08 -6.34
N PRO A 94 26.55 2.51 -7.08
CA PRO A 94 25.27 2.14 -6.51
C PRO A 94 25.40 0.91 -5.59
N LEU A 95 25.05 1.06 -4.32
CA LEU A 95 25.23 0.02 -3.29
C LEU A 95 24.01 -0.89 -3.15
N PRO A 96 24.20 -2.18 -2.85
CA PRO A 96 23.09 -3.09 -2.56
C PRO A 96 22.42 -2.72 -1.24
N ILE A 97 21.09 -2.73 -1.23
CA ILE A 97 20.28 -2.48 -0.03
C ILE A 97 19.40 -3.69 0.31
N VAL A 98 19.34 -4.02 1.60
CA VAL A 98 18.51 -5.08 2.16
C VAL A 98 17.59 -4.49 3.22
N PHE A 99 16.31 -4.80 3.13
CA PHE A 99 15.32 -4.51 4.15
C PHE A 99 14.98 -5.79 4.91
N ILE A 100 15.02 -5.72 6.23
CA ILE A 100 14.73 -6.84 7.12
C ILE A 100 13.38 -6.61 7.79
N GLY A 101 12.44 -7.49 7.49
CA GLY A 101 11.07 -7.41 7.99
C GLY A 101 10.26 -6.30 7.33
N HIS A 102 9.20 -5.87 8.00
CA HIS A 102 8.33 -4.80 7.52
C HIS A 102 7.96 -3.84 8.64
N PRO A 103 7.71 -2.55 8.34
CA PRO A 103 7.30 -1.61 9.35
C PRO A 103 5.94 -2.02 9.93
N THR A 104 5.86 -2.16 11.25
CA THR A 104 4.57 -2.36 11.93
C THR A 104 3.86 -1.01 12.03
N ARG A 105 2.69 -0.89 11.41
CA ARG A 105 1.88 0.32 11.48
C ARG A 105 0.58 0.07 12.23
N SER A 106 0.24 1.00 13.13
CA SER A 106 -1.11 1.08 13.66
C SER A 106 -2.05 1.56 12.54
N PRO A 107 -3.12 0.83 12.24
CA PRO A 107 -4.06 1.26 11.21
C PRO A 107 -4.69 2.59 11.61
N LEU A 108 -4.71 3.55 10.68
CA LEU A 108 -5.45 4.79 10.92
C LEU A 108 -6.97 4.49 10.93
N PRO A 109 -7.78 5.19 11.74
CA PRO A 109 -9.23 4.96 11.79
C PRO A 109 -9.94 5.13 10.43
N ILE A 110 -9.34 5.91 9.52
CA ILE A 110 -9.85 6.18 8.18
C ILE A 110 -9.37 5.13 7.16
N GLN A 111 -8.31 4.38 7.51
CA GLN A 111 -7.70 3.39 6.64
C GLN A 111 -8.55 2.13 6.64
N LYS A 112 -9.44 2.04 5.65
CA LYS A 112 -10.16 0.79 5.36
C LYS A 112 -9.23 -0.05 4.51
N ARG A 113 -8.74 -1.16 5.06
CA ARG A 113 -7.99 -2.16 4.30
C ARG A 113 -8.98 -3.13 3.68
N GLU A 114 -9.22 -3.01 2.38
CA GLU A 114 -10.04 -3.96 1.62
C GLU A 114 -9.23 -4.50 0.45
N GLU A 115 -8.93 -5.80 0.50
CA GLU A 115 -8.08 -6.49 -0.49
C GLU A 115 -6.72 -5.79 -0.70
N HIS A 116 -6.62 -4.99 -1.77
CA HIS A 116 -5.43 -4.25 -2.17
C HIS A 116 -5.48 -2.77 -1.75
N PHE A 117 -6.67 -2.25 -1.45
CA PHE A 117 -6.86 -0.85 -1.07
C PHE A 117 -6.43 -0.62 0.38
N GLY A 118 -5.74 0.49 0.62
CA GLY A 118 -5.17 0.91 1.89
C GLY A 118 -3.92 0.13 2.29
N GLY A 119 -3.41 -0.75 1.42
CA GLY A 119 -2.21 -1.55 1.66
C GLY A 119 -0.92 -0.74 1.52
N SER A 120 0.01 -0.94 2.45
CA SER A 120 1.35 -0.35 2.41
C SER A 120 2.27 -1.17 1.50
N VAL A 121 2.99 -0.51 0.60
CA VAL A 121 3.99 -1.14 -0.27
C VAL A 121 5.11 -1.78 0.57
N LEU A 122 5.40 -1.18 1.72
CA LEU A 122 6.45 -1.63 2.65
C LEU A 122 6.05 -2.86 3.48
N GLU A 123 4.74 -3.12 3.63
CA GLU A 123 4.22 -4.29 4.36
C GLU A 123 3.91 -5.48 3.46
N TRP A 124 3.74 -5.21 2.17
CA TRP A 124 3.35 -6.20 1.20
C TRP A 124 4.38 -7.32 1.06
N ASP A 125 3.87 -8.55 0.99
CA ASP A 125 4.65 -9.79 1.00
C ASP A 125 5.66 -9.85 2.17
N ARG A 126 5.26 -9.38 3.35
CA ARG A 126 6.07 -9.28 4.57
C ARG A 126 7.33 -8.40 4.42
N GLY A 127 7.28 -7.41 3.54
CA GLY A 127 8.40 -6.48 3.30
C GLY A 127 9.32 -6.92 2.18
N SER A 128 8.75 -7.17 0.98
CA SER A 128 9.55 -7.58 -0.19
C SER A 128 10.60 -6.52 -0.56
N ASN A 129 11.88 -6.89 -0.48
CA ASN A 129 13.01 -6.05 -0.89
C ASN A 129 12.84 -5.46 -2.30
N HIS A 130 12.33 -6.25 -3.24
CA HIS A 130 12.08 -5.79 -4.60
C HIS A 130 11.01 -4.68 -4.65
N ARG A 131 9.91 -4.81 -3.89
CA ARG A 131 8.84 -3.80 -3.86
C ARG A 131 9.28 -2.53 -3.16
N ILE A 132 10.02 -2.66 -2.06
CA ILE A 132 10.57 -1.53 -1.31
C ILE A 132 11.58 -0.77 -2.18
N LEU A 133 12.48 -1.48 -2.86
CA LEU A 133 13.43 -0.86 -3.80
C LEU A 133 12.69 -0.18 -4.98
N ALA A 134 11.63 -0.79 -5.50
CA ALA A 134 10.81 -0.17 -6.55
C ALA A 134 10.15 1.13 -6.08
N LEU A 135 9.70 1.20 -4.81
CA LEU A 135 9.22 2.45 -4.21
C LEU A 135 10.32 3.52 -4.17
N PHE A 136 11.54 3.15 -3.78
CA PHE A 136 12.67 4.07 -3.70
C PHE A 136 13.02 4.66 -5.07
N ARG A 137 13.05 3.82 -6.11
CA ARG A 137 13.20 4.29 -7.49
C ARG A 137 12.07 5.22 -7.93
N LEU A 138 10.83 4.91 -7.54
CA LEU A 138 9.68 5.74 -7.91
C LEU A 138 9.69 7.13 -7.27
N ILE A 139 10.39 7.30 -6.13
CA ILE A 139 10.59 8.62 -5.50
C ILE A 139 11.90 9.30 -5.95
N GLY A 140 12.65 8.72 -6.90
CA GLY A 140 13.85 9.30 -7.50
C GLY A 140 15.18 8.80 -6.90
N CYS A 141 15.18 7.76 -6.08
CA CYS A 141 16.39 7.19 -5.47
C CYS A 141 16.87 5.96 -6.26
N ASP A 142 17.67 6.19 -7.29
CA ASP A 142 18.11 5.16 -8.24
C ASP A 142 19.50 4.59 -7.97
N TYR A 143 20.21 5.10 -6.96
CA TYR A 143 21.57 4.69 -6.59
C TYR A 143 21.62 3.46 -5.66
N PHE A 144 20.51 2.73 -5.51
CA PHE A 144 20.44 1.47 -4.79
C PHE A 144 20.25 0.28 -5.75
N THR A 145 20.94 -0.82 -5.47
CA THR A 145 20.78 -2.08 -6.18
C THR A 145 20.09 -3.12 -5.29
N LEU A 146 19.47 -4.11 -5.94
CA LEU A 146 18.86 -5.22 -5.24
C LEU A 146 19.95 -6.17 -4.76
N ALA A 147 20.02 -6.42 -3.46
CA ALA A 147 20.91 -7.43 -2.91
C ALA A 147 20.55 -8.84 -3.41
N ASN A 148 21.56 -9.65 -3.69
CA ASN A 148 21.36 -11.05 -4.07
C ASN A 148 21.00 -11.92 -2.86
N THR A 149 20.61 -13.18 -3.09
CA THR A 149 20.16 -14.08 -2.02
C THR A 149 21.23 -14.34 -0.95
N ALA A 150 22.51 -14.42 -1.33
CA ALA A 150 23.60 -14.63 -0.38
C ALA A 150 23.77 -13.41 0.54
N GLN A 151 23.75 -12.21 -0.03
CA GLN A 151 23.81 -10.93 0.69
C GLN A 151 22.62 -10.76 1.64
N ILE A 152 21.41 -11.14 1.20
CA ILE A 152 20.21 -11.10 2.05
C ILE A 152 20.37 -12.03 3.25
N ASN A 153 20.85 -13.26 3.05
CA ASN A 153 21.04 -14.22 4.13
C ASN A 153 22.12 -13.79 5.13
N GLN A 154 23.21 -13.21 4.63
CA GLN A 154 24.24 -12.61 5.47
C GLN A 154 23.68 -11.45 6.30
N ALA A 155 23.01 -10.50 5.65
CA ALA A 155 22.40 -9.36 6.30
C ALA A 155 21.36 -9.78 7.37
N LYS A 156 20.61 -10.87 7.14
CA LYS A 156 19.68 -11.44 8.13
C LYS A 156 20.41 -11.89 9.40
N GLY A 157 21.57 -12.54 9.28
CA GLY A 157 22.34 -13.01 10.43
C GLY A 157 22.88 -11.86 11.28
N GLU A 158 23.37 -10.81 10.64
CA GLU A 158 23.91 -9.64 11.35
C GLU A 158 22.81 -8.70 11.88
N ALA A 159 21.64 -8.67 11.23
CA ALA A 159 20.50 -7.88 11.66
C ALA A 159 19.86 -8.37 12.97
N THR A 160 20.21 -9.56 13.48
CA THR A 160 19.69 -10.04 14.76
C THR A 160 20.05 -9.10 15.91
N GLU A 161 21.26 -8.55 15.92
CA GLU A 161 21.74 -7.64 16.98
C GLU A 161 21.38 -6.17 16.71
N MET A 162 20.95 -5.83 15.49
CA MET A 162 20.55 -4.47 15.15
C MET A 162 19.23 -4.10 15.85
N PRO A 163 19.10 -2.87 16.37
CA PRO A 163 17.81 -2.39 16.87
C PRO A 163 16.84 -2.14 15.72
N VAL A 164 15.54 -2.15 16.04
CA VAL A 164 14.48 -1.92 15.07
C VAL A 164 14.31 -0.42 14.77
N TRP A 165 14.02 -0.07 13.51
CA TRP A 165 13.68 1.29 13.10
C TRP A 165 12.53 1.86 13.97
N PRO A 166 12.58 3.12 14.45
CA PRO A 166 13.39 4.25 13.98
C PRO A 166 14.69 4.51 14.73
N ALA A 167 15.23 3.54 15.48
CA ALA A 167 16.51 3.72 16.17
C ALA A 167 17.62 4.06 15.16
N SER A 168 18.56 4.93 15.55
CA SER A 168 19.66 5.31 14.64
C SER A 168 20.41 4.06 14.15
N ALA A 169 20.81 3.15 15.02
CA ALA A 169 21.54 1.93 14.65
C ALA A 169 20.70 0.86 13.91
N SER A 170 19.44 1.15 13.55
CA SER A 170 18.64 0.24 12.69
C SER A 170 19.05 0.27 11.22
N ILE A 171 19.92 1.21 10.84
CA ILE A 171 20.59 1.27 9.55
C ILE A 171 22.07 1.08 9.79
N SER A 172 22.64 0.05 9.17
CA SER A 172 24.07 -0.28 9.23
C SER A 172 24.61 -0.67 7.86
N MET A 173 25.93 -0.65 7.72
CA MET A 173 26.64 -1.19 6.58
C MET A 173 27.36 -2.47 6.99
N VAL A 174 27.13 -3.54 6.23
CA VAL A 174 27.64 -4.89 6.45
C VAL A 174 28.26 -5.35 5.14
N ASP A 175 29.57 -5.54 5.08
CA ASP A 175 30.27 -5.99 3.85
C ASP A 175 29.80 -5.27 2.57
N GLU A 176 29.78 -3.93 2.62
CA GLU A 176 29.34 -3.03 1.53
C GLU A 176 27.83 -3.12 1.17
N ILE A 177 27.04 -3.79 2.00
CA ILE A 177 25.58 -3.89 1.90
C ILE A 177 24.94 -2.96 2.92
N ILE A 178 24.00 -2.13 2.48
CA ILE A 178 23.20 -1.30 3.39
C ILE A 178 22.06 -2.16 3.93
N VAL A 179 22.00 -2.32 5.25
CA VAL A 179 20.97 -3.10 5.94
C VAL A 179 20.04 -2.15 6.70
N VAL A 180 18.73 -2.27 6.47
CA VAL A 180 17.69 -1.51 7.14
C VAL A 180 16.74 -2.46 7.86
N LYS A 181 16.67 -2.41 9.19
CA LYS A 181 15.82 -3.30 10.00
C LYS A 181 14.51 -2.64 10.41
N PHE A 182 13.38 -3.19 9.97
CA PHE A 182 12.03 -2.70 10.27
C PHE A 182 11.28 -3.47 11.35
N SER A 183 11.59 -4.75 11.53
CA SER A 183 11.03 -5.59 12.57
C SER A 183 12.04 -6.64 12.99
N GLU A 184 11.73 -7.38 14.04
CA GLU A 184 12.52 -8.58 14.35
C GLU A 184 12.48 -9.56 13.19
N VAL A 185 13.58 -10.31 13.05
CA VAL A 185 13.67 -11.42 12.10
C VAL A 185 12.71 -12.48 12.61
N ALA A 186 11.50 -12.54 12.06
CA ALA A 186 10.59 -13.63 12.34
C ALA A 186 11.18 -14.91 11.73
N ASP A 187 11.30 -15.97 12.53
CA ASP A 187 11.66 -17.30 12.03
C ASP A 187 10.71 -17.68 10.89
N GLU A 188 11.26 -17.95 9.71
CA GLU A 188 10.52 -18.47 8.58
C GLU A 188 10.05 -19.90 8.93
N HIS A 189 8.80 -20.02 9.39
CA HIS A 189 8.04 -21.27 9.37
C HIS A 189 7.11 -21.31 8.15
#